data_AF-A0A954SX77-F1
#
_entry.id   AF-A0A954SX77-F1
#
_cell.length_a   1.000
_cell.length_b   1.000
_cell.length_c   1.000
_cell.angle_alpha   90.00
_cell.angle_beta   90.00
_cell.angle_gamma   90.00
#
_symmetry.space_group_name_H-M   'P 1'
#
loop_
_entity.id
_entity.type
_entity.pdbx_description
1 polymer ?
#
loop_
_entity_poly.entity_id
_entity_poly.type
_entity_poly.pdbx_seq_one_letter_code
_entity_poly.pdbx_strand_id
1 'polypeptide(L)'
;MDLPNEIEDAASTPVADAKTIADAAATGHDPGRQRHIDALIERIKESADRLAADETTRGDLKILSRTLRELRYAFKVFKPFRSTRKVTVFGSARTRPEQGSYRQAVDFGRAMANKGWLVVTGAASGIMEAGHVGAGRDRSMGINIMLPFEQGANAIIHGDPKLVHMKYFFTRKLMFVKECDAVCLLPGGFGTMDEGFEVLTLVQTGKRDVVPLVFLDEPGGSF
;
A
#
# COMPACT_ATOMS: atom_id res chain seq x y z
N MET A 1 36.04 -15.11 -2.52
CA MET A 1 34.95 -15.57 -3.41
C MET A 1 34.00 -14.39 -3.48
N ASP A 2 34.36 -13.41 -4.30
CA ASP A 2 33.73 -12.10 -4.36
C ASP A 2 32.60 -12.13 -5.41
N LEU A 3 31.43 -11.66 -5.01
CA LEU A 3 30.29 -11.46 -5.91
C LEU A 3 30.57 -10.23 -6.78
N PRO A 4 30.37 -10.29 -8.11
CA PRO A 4 30.57 -9.12 -8.96
C PRO A 4 29.49 -8.05 -8.70
N ASN A 5 29.96 -6.81 -8.66
CA ASN A 5 29.20 -5.59 -8.40
C ASN A 5 28.56 -5.12 -9.72
N GLU A 6 27.29 -5.44 -9.97
CA GLU A 6 26.54 -5.00 -11.16
C GLU A 6 26.01 -3.55 -11.00
N ILE A 7 26.90 -2.59 -10.78
CA ILE A 7 26.58 -1.16 -10.83
C ILE A 7 27.70 -0.43 -11.57
N GLU A 8 27.89 -0.75 -12.84
CA GLU A 8 28.71 0.08 -13.74
C GLU A 8 28.45 -0.30 -15.20
N ASP A 9 27.31 0.14 -15.76
CA ASP A 9 27.28 0.51 -17.18
C ASP A 9 26.06 1.41 -17.48
N ALA A 10 26.25 2.71 -17.31
CA ALA A 10 25.29 3.73 -17.71
C ALA A 10 26.04 4.92 -18.33
N ALA A 11 26.82 4.67 -19.37
CA ALA A 11 27.48 5.74 -20.12
C ALA A 11 27.57 5.41 -21.61
N SER A 12 26.46 5.56 -22.33
CA SER A 12 26.41 6.11 -23.71
C SER A 12 25.03 5.93 -24.34
N THR A 13 24.03 6.66 -23.85
CA THR A 13 22.79 6.86 -24.61
C THR A 13 22.92 8.15 -25.44
N PRO A 14 22.58 8.15 -26.74
CA PRO A 14 22.63 9.38 -27.54
C PRO A 14 21.66 10.41 -26.96
N VAL A 15 22.12 11.64 -26.79
CA VAL A 15 21.25 12.76 -26.40
C VAL A 15 20.34 13.06 -27.59
N ALA A 16 19.03 12.86 -27.43
CA ALA A 16 18.07 13.17 -28.47
C ALA A 16 17.95 14.70 -28.68
N ASP A 17 17.84 15.13 -29.93
CA ASP A 17 17.75 16.55 -30.29
C ASP A 17 16.54 17.24 -29.64
N ALA A 18 16.72 18.52 -29.29
CA ALA A 18 15.75 19.34 -28.55
C ALA A 18 14.35 19.41 -29.20
N LYS A 19 14.27 19.23 -30.52
CA LYS A 19 13.01 19.21 -31.29
C LYS A 19 12.20 17.94 -31.03
N THR A 20 12.86 16.79 -30.90
CA THR A 20 12.26 15.49 -30.59
C THR A 20 11.73 15.44 -29.16
N ILE A 21 12.40 16.12 -28.22
CA ILE A 21 11.95 16.26 -26.82
C ILE A 21 10.67 17.11 -26.74
N ALA A 22 10.60 18.19 -27.54
CA ALA A 22 9.44 19.07 -27.59
C ALA A 22 8.19 18.38 -28.20
N ASP A 23 8.36 17.57 -29.25
CA ASP A 23 7.27 16.83 -29.90
C ASP A 23 6.77 15.64 -29.04
N ALA A 24 7.66 14.99 -28.28
CA ALA A 24 7.31 13.96 -27.30
C ALA A 24 6.50 14.52 -26.11
N ALA A 25 6.83 15.73 -25.67
CA ALA A 25 6.10 16.43 -24.60
C ALA A 25 4.66 16.80 -25.01
N ALA A 26 4.42 17.06 -26.30
CA ALA A 26 3.10 17.43 -26.83
C ALA A 26 2.14 16.22 -27.02
N THR A 27 2.68 15.01 -27.14
CA THR A 27 1.90 13.77 -27.35
C THR A 27 1.84 12.86 -26.12
N GLY A 28 2.58 13.20 -25.05
CA GLY A 28 2.71 12.38 -23.84
C GLY A 28 3.50 11.09 -24.05
N HIS A 29 4.10 10.90 -25.23
CA HIS A 29 4.87 9.72 -25.59
C HIS A 29 6.36 10.04 -25.54
N ASP A 30 6.99 9.73 -24.40
CA ASP A 30 8.46 9.74 -24.26
C ASP A 30 9.02 8.37 -24.68
N PRO A 31 9.73 8.27 -25.81
CA PRO A 31 10.28 7.00 -26.31
C PRO A 31 11.32 6.39 -25.38
N GLY A 32 12.06 7.20 -24.61
CA GLY A 32 13.04 6.71 -23.64
C GLY A 32 12.36 6.01 -22.47
N ARG A 33 11.28 6.60 -21.95
CA ARG A 33 10.45 6.01 -20.92
C ARG A 33 9.77 4.72 -21.38
N GLN A 34 9.23 4.70 -22.60
CA GLN A 34 8.56 3.51 -23.13
C GLN A 34 9.53 2.33 -23.25
N ARG A 35 10.73 2.54 -23.80
CA ARG A 35 11.78 1.51 -23.88
C ARG A 35 12.15 0.94 -22.50
N HIS A 36 12.24 1.79 -21.48
CA HIS A 36 12.54 1.33 -20.12
C HIS A 36 11.41 0.48 -19.53
N ILE A 37 10.15 0.85 -19.76
CA ILE A 37 8.98 0.06 -19.34
C ILE A 37 8.99 -1.31 -20.03
N ASP A 38 9.25 -1.34 -21.33
CA ASP A 38 9.30 -2.58 -22.10
C ASP A 38 10.40 -3.51 -21.57
N ALA A 39 11.58 -2.97 -21.24
CA ALA A 39 12.66 -3.74 -20.62
C ALA A 39 12.27 -4.33 -19.25
N LEU A 40 11.54 -3.59 -18.42
CA LEU A 40 11.03 -4.13 -17.14
C LEU A 40 10.01 -5.25 -17.35
N ILE A 41 9.15 -5.13 -18.36
CA ILE A 41 8.16 -6.16 -18.71
C ILE A 41 8.86 -7.42 -19.20
N GLU A 42 9.87 -7.30 -20.08
CA GLU A 42 10.64 -8.45 -20.56
C GLU A 42 11.38 -9.15 -19.40
N ARG A 43 12.01 -8.41 -18.49
CA ARG A 43 12.63 -9.02 -17.29
C ARG A 43 11.65 -9.81 -16.43
N ILE A 44 10.41 -9.37 -16.31
CA ILE A 44 9.36 -10.10 -15.58
C ILE A 44 9.02 -11.40 -16.31
N LYS A 45 8.90 -11.38 -17.65
CA LYS A 45 8.64 -12.57 -18.46
C LYS A 45 9.80 -13.57 -18.37
N GLU A 46 11.02 -13.11 -18.55
CA GLU A 46 12.23 -13.94 -18.44
C GLU A 46 12.32 -14.61 -17.06
N SER A 47 12.03 -13.86 -15.99
CA SER A 47 12.00 -14.43 -14.63
C SER A 47 10.94 -15.51 -14.49
N ALA A 48 9.78 -15.37 -15.16
CA ALA A 48 8.73 -16.39 -15.15
C ALA A 48 9.12 -17.63 -15.96
N ASP A 49 9.76 -17.46 -17.11
CA ASP A 49 10.24 -18.56 -17.96
C ASP A 49 11.32 -19.38 -17.25
N ARG A 50 12.21 -18.72 -16.49
CA ARG A 50 13.24 -19.39 -15.68
C ARG A 50 12.65 -20.32 -14.60
N LEU A 51 11.45 -20.04 -14.08
CA LEU A 51 10.83 -20.91 -13.06
C LEU A 51 10.64 -22.35 -13.54
N ALA A 52 10.38 -22.55 -14.84
CA ALA A 52 10.25 -23.86 -15.44
C ALA A 52 11.61 -24.55 -15.58
N ALA A 53 12.64 -23.80 -15.97
CA ALA A 53 14.02 -24.30 -16.06
C ALA A 53 14.60 -24.67 -14.68
N ASP A 54 14.22 -23.94 -13.63
CA ASP A 54 14.62 -24.17 -12.25
C ASP A 54 13.84 -25.31 -11.57
N GLU A 55 12.94 -26.00 -12.28
CA GLU A 55 12.07 -27.07 -11.76
C GLU A 55 11.30 -26.66 -10.48
N THR A 56 10.84 -25.39 -10.43
CA THR A 56 10.25 -24.79 -9.23
C THR A 56 9.04 -25.59 -8.72
N THR A 57 8.96 -25.77 -7.39
CA THR A 57 7.89 -26.56 -6.79
C THR A 57 6.51 -25.95 -7.02
N ARG A 58 5.47 -26.80 -7.04
CA ARG A 58 4.07 -26.35 -7.10
C ARG A 58 3.70 -25.39 -5.95
N GLY A 59 4.32 -25.55 -4.78
CA GLY A 59 4.10 -24.67 -3.62
C GLY A 59 4.58 -23.25 -3.90
N ASP A 60 5.81 -23.13 -4.36
CA ASP A 60 6.45 -21.83 -4.65
C ASP A 60 5.78 -21.14 -5.83
N LEU A 61 5.45 -21.88 -6.89
CA LEU A 61 4.68 -21.35 -8.03
C LEU A 61 3.33 -20.76 -7.62
N LYS A 62 2.64 -21.39 -6.65
CA LYS A 62 1.38 -20.84 -6.11
C LYS A 62 1.60 -19.53 -5.38
N ILE A 63 2.68 -19.41 -4.61
CA ILE A 63 3.03 -18.18 -3.89
C ILE A 63 3.35 -17.08 -4.91
N LEU A 64 4.26 -17.32 -5.85
CA LEU A 64 4.66 -16.36 -6.87
C LEU A 64 3.47 -15.88 -7.72
N SER A 65 2.69 -16.82 -8.27
CA SER A 65 1.52 -16.52 -9.09
C SER A 65 0.48 -15.70 -8.32
N ARG A 66 0.24 -16.03 -7.04
CA ARG A 66 -0.72 -15.31 -6.22
C ARG A 66 -0.20 -13.92 -5.84
N THR A 67 1.05 -13.79 -5.41
CA THR A 67 1.70 -12.51 -5.10
C THR A 67 1.65 -11.55 -6.28
N LEU A 68 2.06 -12.00 -7.47
CA LEU A 68 2.07 -11.15 -8.67
C LEU A 68 0.66 -10.65 -9.00
N ARG A 69 -0.34 -11.53 -8.92
CA ARG A 69 -1.74 -11.18 -9.17
C ARG A 69 -2.28 -10.19 -8.14
N GLU A 70 -1.96 -10.37 -6.86
CA GLU A 70 -2.37 -9.48 -5.78
C GLU A 70 -1.77 -8.09 -5.94
N LEU A 71 -0.46 -7.99 -6.12
CA LEU A 71 0.23 -6.71 -6.31
C LEU A 71 -0.24 -5.99 -7.57
N ARG A 72 -0.34 -6.69 -8.70
CA ARG A 72 -0.85 -6.10 -9.96
C ARG A 72 -2.26 -5.53 -9.78
N TYR A 73 -3.15 -6.26 -9.11
CA TYR A 73 -4.51 -5.79 -8.87
C TYR A 73 -4.55 -4.61 -7.91
N ALA A 74 -3.81 -4.67 -6.80
CA ALA A 74 -3.73 -3.59 -5.83
C ALA A 74 -3.17 -2.31 -6.47
N PHE A 75 -2.10 -2.41 -7.26
CA PHE A 75 -1.56 -1.28 -8.01
C PHE A 75 -2.57 -0.68 -8.98
N LYS A 76 -3.39 -1.52 -9.65
CA LYS A 76 -4.47 -1.04 -10.52
C LYS A 76 -5.51 -0.25 -9.72
N VAL A 77 -5.95 -0.75 -8.57
CA VAL A 77 -6.97 -0.10 -7.73
C VAL A 77 -6.46 1.23 -7.16
N PHE A 78 -5.20 1.30 -6.72
CA PHE A 78 -4.65 2.50 -6.11
C PHE A 78 -4.17 3.55 -7.13
N LYS A 79 -3.86 3.16 -8.37
CA LYS A 79 -3.34 4.06 -9.42
C LYS A 79 -4.13 5.38 -9.57
N PRO A 80 -5.47 5.39 -9.64
CA PRO A 80 -6.24 6.63 -9.81
C PRO A 80 -6.13 7.61 -8.63
N PHE A 81 -5.72 7.14 -7.45
CA PHE A 81 -5.72 7.91 -6.21
C PHE A 81 -4.32 8.38 -5.79
N ARG A 82 -3.27 8.14 -6.58
CA ARG A 82 -1.88 8.44 -6.21
C ARG A 82 -1.58 9.92 -6.01
N SER A 83 -2.33 10.81 -6.66
CA SER A 83 -2.24 12.26 -6.46
C SER A 83 -2.99 12.76 -5.22
N THR A 84 -3.83 11.92 -4.60
CA THR A 84 -4.57 12.27 -3.38
C THR A 84 -3.82 11.76 -2.16
N ARG A 85 -3.61 12.61 -1.16
CA ARG A 85 -2.92 12.21 0.07
C ARG A 85 -3.71 11.15 0.82
N LYS A 86 -3.00 10.17 1.38
CA LYS A 86 -3.54 8.99 2.06
C LYS A 86 -2.96 8.89 3.46
N VAL A 87 -3.83 8.73 4.45
CA VAL A 87 -3.43 8.36 5.81
C VAL A 87 -3.84 6.92 6.06
N THR A 88 -2.89 6.09 6.48
CA THR A 88 -3.19 4.73 6.91
C THR A 88 -3.53 4.74 8.39
N VAL A 89 -4.70 4.23 8.75
CA VAL A 89 -5.16 4.12 10.14
C VAL A 89 -5.12 2.67 10.58
N PHE A 90 -4.37 2.42 11.64
CA PHE A 90 -4.27 1.13 12.31
C PHE A 90 -4.83 1.22 13.73
N GLY A 91 -5.44 0.13 14.18
CA GLY A 91 -5.96 0.01 15.55
C GLY A 91 -6.72 -1.28 15.73
N SER A 92 -7.23 -1.50 16.93
CA SER A 92 -7.91 -2.74 17.32
C SER A 92 -9.14 -3.03 16.46
N ALA A 93 -9.24 -4.26 15.95
CA ALA A 93 -10.47 -4.78 15.32
C ALA A 93 -11.61 -5.03 16.33
N ARG A 94 -11.32 -4.96 17.64
CA ARG A 94 -12.21 -5.36 18.73
C ARG A 94 -12.81 -4.18 19.50
N THR A 95 -12.38 -2.95 19.20
CA THR A 95 -12.94 -1.76 19.84
C THR A 95 -14.41 -1.60 19.45
N ARG A 96 -15.26 -1.33 20.44
CA ARG A 96 -16.71 -1.17 20.24
C ARG A 96 -17.09 0.30 20.05
N PRO A 97 -18.17 0.62 19.33
CA PRO A 97 -18.60 2.01 19.09
C PRO A 97 -18.78 2.88 20.35
N GLU A 98 -19.08 2.28 21.50
CA GLU A 98 -19.30 3.00 22.76
C GLU A 98 -17.99 3.42 23.45
N GLN A 99 -16.84 2.87 23.04
CA GLN A 99 -15.53 3.21 23.60
C GLN A 99 -15.04 4.53 23.03
N GLY A 100 -14.34 5.35 23.82
CA GLY A 100 -13.93 6.67 23.33
C GLY A 100 -12.80 6.60 22.31
N SER A 101 -11.91 5.61 22.36
CA SER A 101 -10.99 5.32 21.26
C SER A 101 -11.68 5.09 19.89
N TYR A 102 -12.89 4.52 19.87
CA TYR A 102 -13.67 4.41 18.62
C TYR A 102 -14.13 5.80 18.15
N ARG A 103 -14.71 6.61 19.04
CA ARG A 103 -15.11 7.99 18.71
C ARG A 103 -13.94 8.83 18.24
N GLN A 104 -12.78 8.69 18.89
CA GLN A 104 -11.54 9.34 18.50
C GLN A 104 -11.11 8.97 17.07
N ALA A 105 -11.23 7.69 16.68
CA ALA A 105 -10.96 7.26 15.31
C ALA A 105 -11.99 7.80 14.30
N VAL A 106 -13.27 7.89 14.67
CA VAL A 106 -14.30 8.54 13.84
C VAL A 106 -13.97 10.01 13.61
N ASP A 107 -13.64 10.74 14.67
CA ASP A 107 -13.33 12.17 14.58
C ASP A 107 -12.05 12.42 13.79
N PHE A 108 -11.04 11.56 13.96
CA PHE A 108 -9.84 11.57 13.14
C PHE A 108 -10.14 11.34 11.66
N GLY A 109 -10.90 10.28 11.33
CA GLY A 109 -11.28 9.96 9.96
C GLY A 109 -12.03 11.13 9.28
N ARG A 110 -12.95 11.75 10.01
CA ARG A 110 -13.71 12.93 9.55
C ARG A 110 -12.79 14.13 9.30
N ALA A 111 -11.88 14.41 10.23
CA ALA A 111 -10.94 15.52 10.10
C ALA A 111 -10.02 15.35 8.87
N MET A 112 -9.56 14.13 8.62
CA MET A 112 -8.70 13.82 7.46
C MET A 112 -9.47 13.94 6.14
N ALA A 113 -10.69 13.39 6.07
CA ALA A 113 -11.57 13.55 4.92
C ALA A 113 -11.89 15.02 4.61
N ASN A 114 -12.18 15.83 5.63
CA ASN A 114 -12.42 17.27 5.47
C ASN A 114 -11.21 18.03 4.94
N LYS A 115 -9.99 17.53 5.18
CA LYS A 115 -8.74 18.06 4.61
C LYS A 115 -8.43 17.50 3.23
N GLY A 116 -9.32 16.72 2.63
CA GLY A 116 -9.17 16.12 1.30
C GLY A 116 -8.33 14.85 1.27
N TRP A 117 -8.00 14.27 2.42
CA TRP A 117 -7.24 13.02 2.49
C TRP A 117 -8.17 11.82 2.29
N LEU A 118 -7.60 10.73 1.77
CA LEU A 118 -8.20 9.41 1.83
C LEU A 118 -7.74 8.70 3.11
N VAL A 119 -8.65 7.98 3.74
CA VAL A 119 -8.38 7.15 4.91
C VAL A 119 -8.28 5.69 4.45
N VAL A 120 -7.11 5.10 4.63
CA VAL A 120 -6.83 3.70 4.27
C VAL A 120 -6.82 2.87 5.55
N THR A 121 -7.56 1.77 5.59
CA THR A 121 -7.55 0.85 6.74
C THR A 121 -7.45 -0.60 6.31
N GLY A 122 -7.31 -1.50 7.29
CA GLY A 122 -7.47 -2.94 7.09
C GLY A 122 -8.90 -3.39 6.76
N ALA A 123 -9.87 -2.47 6.79
CA ALA A 123 -11.28 -2.67 6.46
C ALA A 123 -12.05 -3.67 7.34
N ALA A 124 -11.47 -4.16 8.44
CA ALA A 124 -12.23 -4.93 9.43
C ALA A 124 -13.06 -4.01 10.35
N SER A 125 -13.64 -4.59 11.40
CA SER A 125 -14.40 -3.90 12.45
C SER A 125 -13.53 -3.01 13.35
N GLY A 126 -14.15 -2.39 14.36
CA GLY A 126 -13.47 -1.63 15.39
C GLY A 126 -12.85 -0.33 14.89
N ILE A 127 -11.62 -0.03 15.28
CA ILE A 127 -10.95 1.23 14.90
C ILE A 127 -10.84 1.40 13.38
N MET A 128 -10.61 0.30 12.64
CA MET A 128 -10.54 0.33 11.19
C MET A 128 -11.88 0.75 10.56
N GLU A 129 -12.99 0.23 11.10
CA GLU A 129 -14.33 0.67 10.74
C GLU A 129 -14.57 2.12 11.15
N ALA A 130 -14.22 2.51 12.37
CA ALA A 130 -14.38 3.87 12.88
C ALA A 130 -13.71 4.91 11.98
N GLY A 131 -12.49 4.63 11.51
CA GLY A 131 -11.79 5.47 10.53
C GLY A 131 -12.59 5.65 9.23
N HIS A 132 -13.18 4.58 8.70
CA HIS A 132 -14.06 4.66 7.53
C HIS A 132 -15.38 5.37 7.81
N VAL A 133 -16.00 5.15 8.97
CA VAL A 133 -17.23 5.83 9.39
C VAL A 133 -17.01 7.34 9.42
N GLY A 134 -15.89 7.77 10.02
CA GLY A 134 -15.49 9.18 10.05
C GLY A 134 -15.25 9.77 8.67
N ALA A 135 -14.50 9.05 7.83
CA ALA A 135 -14.13 9.53 6.50
C ALA A 135 -15.30 9.53 5.51
N GLY A 136 -16.26 8.61 5.67
CA GLY A 136 -17.29 8.32 4.68
C GLY A 136 -16.75 7.46 3.52
N ARG A 137 -17.69 6.85 2.78
CA ARG A 137 -17.37 5.87 1.73
C ARG A 137 -16.48 6.42 0.60
N ASP A 138 -16.70 7.66 0.19
CA ASP A 138 -15.96 8.28 -0.91
C ASP A 138 -14.49 8.54 -0.57
N ARG A 139 -14.21 8.76 0.73
CA ARG A 139 -12.86 9.02 1.24
C ARG A 139 -12.21 7.80 1.90
N SER A 140 -12.86 6.64 1.87
CA SER A 140 -12.35 5.41 2.48
C SER A 140 -11.71 4.48 1.45
N MET A 141 -10.59 3.84 1.77
CA MET A 141 -10.00 2.76 0.99
C MET A 141 -9.62 1.58 1.89
N GLY A 142 -9.77 0.35 1.39
CA GLY A 142 -9.57 -0.85 2.22
C GLY A 142 -8.52 -1.79 1.63
N ILE A 143 -7.63 -2.30 2.48
CA ILE A 143 -6.76 -3.44 2.15
C ILE A 143 -7.05 -4.56 3.15
N ASN A 144 -8.02 -5.40 2.81
CA ASN A 144 -8.46 -6.48 3.68
C ASN A 144 -7.56 -7.72 3.53
N ILE A 145 -7.41 -8.49 4.61
CA ILE A 145 -6.73 -9.78 4.62
C ILE A 145 -7.78 -10.90 4.59
N MET A 146 -7.57 -11.91 3.76
CA MET A 146 -8.44 -13.09 3.72
C MET A 146 -7.99 -14.07 4.80
N LEU A 147 -8.72 -14.12 5.91
CA LEU A 147 -8.57 -15.16 6.92
C LEU A 147 -9.72 -16.17 6.85
N PRO A 148 -9.50 -17.44 7.25
CA PRO A 148 -10.53 -18.47 7.17
C PRO A 148 -11.76 -18.24 8.06
N PHE A 149 -11.61 -17.44 9.12
CA PHE A 149 -12.61 -17.29 10.19
C PHE A 149 -12.87 -15.83 10.59
N GLU A 150 -12.29 -14.85 9.91
CA GLU A 150 -12.43 -13.42 10.28
C GLU A 150 -13.61 -12.76 9.58
N GLN A 151 -14.16 -11.73 10.22
CA GLN A 151 -15.23 -10.91 9.67
C GLN A 151 -14.84 -10.30 8.32
N GLY A 152 -15.80 -10.24 7.41
CA GLY A 152 -15.66 -9.54 6.13
C GLY A 152 -15.38 -8.05 6.30
N ALA A 153 -15.26 -7.33 5.18
CA ALA A 153 -15.04 -5.89 5.24
C ALA A 153 -16.21 -5.16 5.91
N ASN A 154 -15.92 -4.09 6.64
CA ASN A 154 -16.93 -3.24 7.27
C ASN A 154 -17.92 -2.66 6.26
N ALA A 155 -19.13 -2.35 6.73
CA ALA A 155 -20.26 -1.99 5.87
C ALA A 155 -19.99 -0.74 5.02
N ILE A 156 -19.13 0.17 5.49
CA ILE A 156 -18.83 1.43 4.80
C ILE A 156 -18.17 1.19 3.44
N ILE A 157 -17.24 0.24 3.36
CA ILE A 157 -16.45 -0.04 2.14
C ILE A 157 -16.80 -1.39 1.50
N HIS A 158 -17.76 -2.12 2.07
CA HIS A 158 -18.21 -3.40 1.51
C HIS A 158 -18.68 -3.24 0.05
N GLY A 159 -18.17 -4.10 -0.82
CA GLY A 159 -18.46 -4.08 -2.27
C GLY A 159 -17.89 -2.88 -3.03
N ASP A 160 -17.08 -2.02 -2.41
CA ASP A 160 -16.49 -0.85 -3.07
C ASP A 160 -15.29 -1.25 -3.94
N PRO A 161 -15.10 -0.67 -5.15
CA PRO A 161 -13.93 -0.94 -5.98
C PRO A 161 -12.60 -0.52 -5.34
N LYS A 162 -12.62 0.35 -4.31
CA LYS A 162 -11.45 0.76 -3.52
C LYS A 162 -11.07 -0.25 -2.43
N LEU A 163 -11.79 -1.37 -2.32
CA LEU A 163 -11.46 -2.48 -1.42
C LEU A 163 -10.65 -3.56 -2.15
N VAL A 164 -9.44 -3.81 -1.65
CA VAL A 164 -8.55 -4.87 -2.13
C VAL A 164 -8.50 -6.01 -1.13
N HIS A 165 -8.49 -7.25 -1.62
CA HIS A 165 -8.35 -8.45 -0.79
C HIS A 165 -7.00 -9.11 -1.03
N MET A 166 -6.24 -9.28 0.05
CA MET A 166 -4.92 -9.90 0.07
C MET A 166 -5.01 -11.27 0.75
N LYS A 167 -4.22 -12.23 0.27
CA LYS A 167 -3.99 -13.54 0.90
C LYS A 167 -2.77 -13.49 1.79
N TYR A 168 -1.72 -12.80 1.34
CA TYR A 168 -0.45 -12.76 2.05
C TYR A 168 -0.25 -11.45 2.79
N PHE A 169 0.10 -11.54 4.07
CA PHE A 169 0.40 -10.39 4.91
C PHE A 169 1.50 -9.49 4.33
N PHE A 170 2.57 -10.05 3.75
CA PHE A 170 3.66 -9.23 3.21
C PHE A 170 3.22 -8.33 2.04
N THR A 171 2.32 -8.81 1.17
CA THR A 171 1.78 -7.96 0.07
C THR A 171 0.88 -6.86 0.61
N ARG A 172 0.12 -7.15 1.67
CA ARG A 172 -0.73 -6.18 2.36
C ARG A 172 0.09 -5.07 3.03
N LYS A 173 1.10 -5.46 3.81
CA LYS A 173 2.06 -4.57 4.47
C LYS A 173 2.78 -3.67 3.49
N LEU A 174 3.30 -4.25 2.40
CA LEU A 174 3.91 -3.49 1.31
C LEU A 174 2.95 -2.40 0.79
N MET A 175 1.69 -2.74 0.53
CA MET A 175 0.72 -1.76 0.02
C MET A 175 0.42 -0.65 1.02
N PHE A 176 0.32 -0.93 2.32
CA PHE A 176 0.14 0.11 3.33
C PHE A 176 1.31 1.09 3.36
N VAL A 177 2.54 0.61 3.32
CA VAL A 177 3.74 1.47 3.35
C VAL A 177 3.92 2.24 2.05
N LYS A 178 3.67 1.59 0.92
CA LYS A 178 3.90 2.14 -0.43
C LYS A 178 2.89 3.24 -0.78
N GLU A 179 1.64 3.13 -0.35
CA GLU A 179 0.56 4.04 -0.76
C GLU A 179 0.22 5.10 0.30
N CYS A 180 0.87 5.10 1.48
CA CYS A 180 0.61 6.08 2.53
C CYS A 180 1.51 7.32 2.47
N ASP A 181 0.93 8.45 2.87
CA ASP A 181 1.60 9.74 3.08
C ASP A 181 1.71 10.10 4.57
N ALA A 182 0.97 9.39 5.43
CA ALA A 182 1.04 9.43 6.89
C ALA A 182 0.46 8.15 7.48
N VAL A 183 0.81 7.86 8.74
CA VAL A 183 0.27 6.73 9.50
C VAL A 183 -0.27 7.23 10.84
N CYS A 184 -1.45 6.76 11.23
CA CYS A 184 -2.03 6.99 12.54
C CYS A 184 -2.28 5.64 13.23
N LEU A 185 -1.67 5.47 14.39
CA LEU A 185 -1.79 4.31 15.27
C LEU A 185 -2.72 4.69 16.43
N LEU A 186 -3.85 4.03 16.51
CA LEU A 186 -4.77 4.10 17.64
C LEU A 186 -4.67 2.84 18.50
N PRO A 187 -5.26 2.82 19.71
CA PRO A 187 -5.23 1.66 20.61
C PRO A 187 -5.51 0.34 19.91
N GLY A 188 -4.57 -0.59 20.06
CA GLY A 188 -4.48 -1.77 19.22
C GLY A 188 -3.65 -2.90 19.82
N GLY A 189 -3.86 -4.11 19.30
CA GLY A 189 -3.10 -5.29 19.72
C GLY A 189 -1.87 -5.53 18.86
N PHE A 190 -1.44 -6.80 18.78
CA PHE A 190 -0.25 -7.21 18.02
C PHE A 190 -0.26 -6.76 16.56
N GLY A 191 -1.39 -6.85 15.85
CA GLY A 191 -1.44 -6.40 14.46
C GLY A 191 -1.17 -4.90 14.29
N THR A 192 -1.65 -4.08 15.22
CA THR A 192 -1.38 -2.63 15.21
C THR A 192 0.08 -2.34 15.51
N MET A 193 0.65 -3.02 16.50
CA MET A 193 2.07 -2.88 16.85
C MET A 193 2.99 -3.36 15.72
N ASP A 194 2.68 -4.49 15.10
CA ASP A 194 3.41 -5.07 13.97
C ASP A 194 3.51 -4.06 12.79
N GLU A 195 2.37 -3.50 12.37
CA GLU A 195 2.35 -2.47 11.31
C GLU A 195 3.09 -1.19 11.74
N GLY A 196 2.92 -0.75 12.99
CA GLY A 196 3.59 0.44 13.52
C GLY A 196 5.12 0.29 13.56
N PHE A 197 5.63 -0.82 14.08
CA PHE A 197 7.06 -1.11 14.15
C PHE A 197 7.67 -1.36 12.77
N GLU A 198 6.92 -1.95 11.83
CA GLU A 198 7.39 -2.08 10.45
C GLU A 198 7.63 -0.71 9.82
N VAL A 199 6.67 0.22 9.92
CA VAL A 199 6.85 1.58 9.36
C VAL A 199 8.02 2.31 10.03
N LEU A 200 8.14 2.22 11.36
CA LEU A 200 9.26 2.80 12.10
C LEU A 200 10.61 2.24 11.61
N THR A 201 10.71 0.92 11.46
CA THR A 201 11.93 0.24 10.98
C THR A 201 12.28 0.69 9.56
N LEU A 202 11.29 0.79 8.67
CA LEU A 202 11.52 1.20 7.28
C LEU A 202 11.96 2.67 7.16
N VAL A 203 11.38 3.56 7.97
CA VAL A 203 11.82 4.96 8.04
C VAL A 203 13.23 5.07 8.63
N GLN A 204 13.50 4.37 9.74
CA GLN A 204 14.81 4.37 10.40
C GLN A 204 15.93 3.87 9.48
N THR A 205 15.66 2.85 8.66
CA THR A 205 16.64 2.23 7.76
C THR A 205 16.71 2.88 6.38
N GLY A 206 15.95 3.96 6.13
CA GLY A 206 15.91 4.64 4.83
C GLY A 206 15.27 3.81 3.71
N LYS A 207 14.52 2.76 4.04
CA LYS A 207 13.75 1.96 3.07
C LYS A 207 12.40 2.59 2.73
N ARG A 208 11.99 3.63 3.46
CA ARG A 208 10.87 4.52 3.16
C ARG A 208 11.27 5.96 3.49
N ASP A 209 10.84 6.91 2.66
CA ASP A 209 10.95 8.33 3.00
C ASP A 209 10.28 8.65 4.33
N VAL A 210 10.71 9.74 4.99
CA VAL A 210 10.12 10.17 6.25
C VAL A 210 8.63 10.46 6.05
N VAL A 211 7.79 9.72 6.77
CA VAL A 211 6.33 9.92 6.84
C VAL A 211 5.93 10.25 8.28
N PRO A 212 4.96 11.14 8.51
CA PRO A 212 4.42 11.37 9.84
C PRO A 212 3.80 10.08 10.40
N LEU A 213 4.24 9.68 11.59
CA LEU A 213 3.72 8.54 12.33
C LEU A 213 3.15 9.06 13.66
N VAL A 214 1.84 9.00 13.81
CA VAL A 214 1.11 9.60 14.94
C VAL A 214 0.50 8.49 15.80
N PHE A 215 0.84 8.47 17.08
CA PHE A 215 0.14 7.67 18.09
C PHE A 215 -0.99 8.54 18.66
N LEU A 216 -2.22 8.07 18.53
CA LEU A 216 -3.42 8.82 18.91
C LEU A 216 -4.26 8.00 19.88
N ASP A 217 -4.47 8.54 21.07
CA ASP A 217 -5.37 7.96 22.07
C ASP A 217 -6.47 8.97 22.45
N GLU A 218 -7.52 8.49 23.11
CA GLU A 218 -8.53 9.35 23.71
C GLU A 218 -7.98 10.14 24.91
N PRO A 219 -8.53 11.33 25.24
CA PRO A 219 -8.08 12.10 26.39
C PRO A 219 -8.19 11.29 27.70
N GLY A 220 -7.07 11.16 28.41
CA GLY A 220 -6.98 10.35 29.63
C GLY A 220 -6.86 8.84 29.39
N GLY A 221 -6.75 8.42 28.14
CA GLY A 221 -6.37 7.06 27.77
C GLY A 221 -4.95 6.71 28.24
N SER A 222 -4.68 5.41 28.29
CA SER A 222 -3.43 4.86 28.82
C SER A 222 -2.77 3.87 27.86
N PHE A 223 -3.09 3.96 26.57
CA PHE A 223 -2.52 3.08 25.55
C PHE A 223 -1.07 3.43 25.23
#